data_AF-A0A3D5DRH7-F1
#
_entry.id   AF-A0A3D5DRH7-F1
#
_cell.length_a   1.000
_cell.length_b   1.000
_cell.length_c   1.000
_cell.angle_alpha   90.00
_cell.angle_beta   90.00
_cell.angle_gamma   90.00
#
_symmetry.space_group_name_H-M   'P 1'
#
loop_
_entity.id
_entity.type
_entity.pdbx_description
1 polymer ?
#
loop_
_entity_poly.entity_id
_entity_poly.type
_entity_poly.pdbx_seq_one_letter_code
_entity_poly.pdbx_strand_id
1 'polypeptide(L)'
;TTMRLILGLDRPKAGTATIDGRRYAQLHRPLRTVGALLEAKATHNGRSAYNHLLFLAQSQGLPRQRVDEVLALVGLAEVARRRTGGYSLGMSQRVGIAAAMLGNPRVLLLDEPVNGLDPEGILWVRNLMKQLAAEGRTIFVSSHLMNEMAVTADHLIVIGRGRLIADCPTQEFIERSSERSVLVRSPQADTLAGLITAQGGSVVTQPGDGSQPAGLSVTGLAAPRIGEIAAAAGIVLHELSPRLASLEEAFMELTAGSTEFGAGPAGTAAAAGPGLAGAGQPGQAHGEGIAP
;
A
#
# COMPACT_ATOMS: atom_id res chain seq x y z
N THR A 1 12.63 2.96 1.29
CA THR A 1 13.87 3.72 0.98
C THR A 1 13.73 5.22 1.14
N THR A 2 12.80 5.88 0.44
CA THR A 2 12.64 7.34 0.50
C THR A 2 12.48 7.88 1.92
N MET A 3 11.63 7.26 2.74
CA MET A 3 11.46 7.67 4.15
C MET A 3 12.73 7.52 4.99
N ARG A 4 13.53 6.45 4.76
CA ARG A 4 14.83 6.26 5.42
C ARG A 4 15.82 7.36 5.05
N LEU A 5 15.83 7.79 3.79
CA LEU A 5 16.64 8.94 3.34
C LEU A 5 16.17 10.25 3.98
N ILE A 6 14.86 10.48 4.08
CA ILE A 6 14.29 11.66 4.76
C ILE A 6 14.74 11.73 6.23
N LEU A 7 14.74 10.57 6.92
CA LEU A 7 15.18 10.45 8.32
C LEU A 7 16.71 10.39 8.48
N GLY A 8 17.48 10.45 7.40
CA GLY A 8 18.93 10.35 7.45
C GLY A 8 19.47 9.00 7.93
N LEU A 9 18.66 7.95 7.87
CA LEU A 9 19.08 6.57 8.18
C LEU A 9 19.92 5.96 7.06
N ASP A 10 19.68 6.41 5.82
CA ASP A 10 20.48 6.07 4.66
C ASP A 10 21.10 7.34 4.06
N ARG A 11 22.24 7.21 3.35
CA ARG A 11 22.92 8.33 2.69
C ARG A 11 22.55 8.37 1.19
N PRO A 12 21.99 9.48 0.68
CA PRO A 12 21.70 9.59 -0.75
C PRO A 12 23.00 9.69 -1.56
N LYS A 13 23.00 9.16 -2.79
CA LYS A 13 24.10 9.35 -3.75
C LYS A 13 24.21 10.81 -4.20
N ALA A 14 23.07 11.46 -4.39
CA ALA A 14 22.95 12.88 -4.73
C ALA A 14 21.59 13.41 -4.23
N GLY A 15 21.45 14.73 -4.16
CA GLY A 15 20.23 15.39 -3.70
C GLY A 15 20.12 15.52 -2.19
N THR A 16 19.00 16.09 -1.73
CA THR A 16 18.75 16.40 -0.31
C THR A 16 17.28 16.20 0.04
N ALA A 17 17.02 15.80 1.27
CA ALA A 17 15.69 15.80 1.87
C ALA A 17 15.70 16.71 3.11
N THR A 18 14.65 17.52 3.26
CA THR A 18 14.51 18.49 4.35
C THR A 18 13.11 18.47 4.94
N ILE A 19 13.02 18.79 6.21
CA ILE A 19 11.78 18.95 6.99
C ILE A 19 11.86 20.33 7.62
N ASP A 20 10.88 21.20 7.34
CA ASP A 20 10.93 22.63 7.68
C ASP A 20 12.26 23.29 7.26
N GLY A 21 12.73 22.95 6.05
CA GLY A 21 13.99 23.47 5.47
C GLY A 21 15.28 22.93 6.08
N ARG A 22 15.23 21.98 7.04
CA ARG A 22 16.41 21.39 7.69
C ARG A 22 16.54 19.89 7.42
N ARG A 23 17.76 19.37 7.30
CA ARG A 23 17.96 17.91 7.27
C ARG A 23 17.62 17.33 8.64
N TYR A 24 17.13 16.09 8.68
CA TYR A 24 16.75 15.44 9.94
C TYR A 24 17.86 15.46 11.00
N ALA A 25 19.10 15.18 10.62
CA ALA A 25 20.27 15.21 11.51
C ALA A 25 20.61 16.60 12.09
N GLN A 26 20.02 17.68 11.57
CA GLN A 26 20.23 19.05 12.02
C GLN A 26 19.11 19.54 12.96
N LEU A 27 18.08 18.72 13.20
CA LEU A 27 16.98 19.04 14.11
C LEU A 27 17.47 18.93 15.56
N HIS A 28 17.15 19.93 16.38
CA HIS A 28 17.58 19.97 17.79
C HIS A 28 16.89 18.89 18.65
N ARG A 29 15.62 18.61 18.34
CA ARG A 29 14.82 17.58 19.01
C ARG A 29 14.04 16.77 17.96
N PRO A 30 14.71 15.88 17.20
CA PRO A 30 14.13 15.24 16.02
C PRO A 30 12.79 14.55 16.29
N LEU A 31 12.66 13.80 17.39
CA LEU A 31 11.41 13.11 17.74
C LEU A 31 10.24 14.01 18.12
N ARG A 32 10.51 15.27 18.50
CA ARG A 32 9.46 16.27 18.74
C ARG A 32 9.04 16.99 17.46
N THR A 33 9.83 16.85 16.40
CA THR A 33 9.50 17.39 15.08
C THR A 33 8.85 16.32 14.22
N VAL A 34 9.42 15.11 14.20
CA VAL A 34 9.09 14.03 13.29
C VAL A 34 8.95 12.72 14.07
N GLY A 35 7.77 12.12 14.02
CA GLY A 35 7.55 10.74 14.43
C GLY A 35 7.66 9.81 13.24
N ALA A 36 8.25 8.64 13.41
CA ALA A 36 8.40 7.68 12.33
C ALA A 36 8.04 6.27 12.76
N LEU A 37 7.31 5.58 11.88
CA LEU A 37 7.07 4.15 11.93
C LEU A 37 7.54 3.57 10.59
N LEU A 38 8.71 2.94 10.56
CA LEU A 38 9.26 2.36 9.33
C LEU A 38 9.04 0.85 9.23
N GLU A 39 8.86 0.19 10.37
CA GLU A 39 8.61 -1.25 10.42
C GLU A 39 7.62 -1.56 11.54
N ALA A 40 6.55 -2.28 11.20
CA ALA A 40 5.49 -2.71 12.11
C ALA A 40 6.00 -3.49 13.35
N LYS A 41 7.16 -4.14 13.24
CA LYS A 41 7.70 -5.07 14.25
C LYS A 41 8.88 -4.50 15.04
N ALA A 42 9.11 -3.19 15.04
CA ALA A 42 10.22 -2.56 15.76
C ALA A 42 10.06 -2.52 17.30
N THR A 43 9.36 -3.49 17.91
CA THR A 43 9.22 -3.61 19.36
C THR A 43 10.03 -4.79 19.91
N HIS A 44 10.50 -4.67 21.16
CA HIS A 44 11.24 -5.74 21.80
C HIS A 44 10.28 -6.75 22.44
N ASN A 45 10.12 -7.92 21.84
CA ASN A 45 9.14 -8.97 22.24
C ASN A 45 9.16 -9.34 23.74
N GLY A 46 10.32 -9.31 24.39
CA GLY A 46 10.46 -9.59 25.81
C GLY A 46 10.00 -8.47 26.77
N ARG A 47 9.75 -7.25 26.27
CA ARG A 47 9.33 -6.09 27.08
C ARG A 47 7.82 -5.91 27.00
N SER A 48 7.25 -5.26 28.01
CA SER A 48 5.88 -4.77 27.92
C SER A 48 5.81 -3.54 27.01
N ALA A 49 4.63 -3.26 26.45
CA ALA A 49 4.43 -2.06 25.62
C ALA A 49 4.78 -0.79 26.42
N TYR A 50 4.36 -0.71 27.68
CA TYR A 50 4.71 0.38 28.58
C TYR A 50 6.22 0.53 28.75
N ASN A 51 6.95 -0.54 29.06
CA ASN A 51 8.39 -0.46 29.30
C ASN A 51 9.17 -0.18 28.00
N HIS A 52 8.67 -0.65 26.86
CA HIS A 52 9.25 -0.32 25.56
C HIS A 52 9.13 1.19 25.27
N LEU A 53 7.93 1.76 25.42
CA LEU A 53 7.69 3.20 25.22
C LEU A 53 8.40 4.06 26.28
N LEU A 54 8.46 3.61 27.52
CA LEU A 54 9.17 4.29 28.60
C LEU A 54 10.67 4.40 28.30
N PHE A 55 11.29 3.31 27.83
CA PHE A 55 12.69 3.32 27.41
C PHE A 55 12.93 4.37 26.31
N LEU A 56 12.08 4.40 25.28
CA LEU A 56 12.17 5.40 24.21
C LEU A 56 12.00 6.82 24.75
N ALA A 57 10.98 7.05 25.58
CA ALA A 57 10.71 8.35 26.19
C ALA A 57 11.92 8.86 27.02
N GLN A 58 12.49 8.02 27.88
CA GLN A 58 13.62 8.38 28.74
C GLN A 58 14.89 8.67 27.94
N SER A 59 15.16 7.91 26.87
CA SER A 59 16.32 8.16 25.99
C SER A 59 16.28 9.54 25.30
N GLN A 60 15.14 10.23 25.38
CA GLN A 60 14.85 11.48 24.69
C GLN A 60 14.40 12.60 25.64
N GLY A 61 14.51 12.36 26.96
CA GLY A 61 14.11 13.33 27.99
C GLY A 61 12.61 13.65 27.99
N LEU A 62 11.76 12.70 27.59
CA LEU A 62 10.30 12.84 27.64
C LEU A 62 9.75 12.37 29.01
N PRO A 63 8.71 13.03 29.54
CA PRO A 63 8.11 12.66 30.82
C PRO A 63 7.38 11.32 30.74
N ARG A 64 7.33 10.58 31.85
CA ARG A 64 6.63 9.29 31.93
C ARG A 64 5.15 9.39 31.56
N GLN A 65 4.50 10.48 31.95
CA GLN A 65 3.10 10.77 31.62
C GLN A 65 2.82 10.66 30.12
N ARG A 66 3.79 11.01 29.28
CA ARG A 66 3.62 10.93 27.82
C ARG A 66 3.42 9.50 27.33
N VAL A 67 3.97 8.51 28.04
CA VAL A 67 3.77 7.08 27.74
C VAL A 67 2.32 6.70 27.96
N ASP A 68 1.73 7.13 29.08
CA ASP A 68 0.33 6.87 29.41
C ASP A 68 -0.61 7.52 28.37
N GLU A 69 -0.32 8.77 27.98
CA GLU A 69 -1.09 9.48 26.96
C GLU A 69 -1.10 8.77 25.61
N VAL A 70 0.06 8.33 25.09
CA VAL A 70 0.11 7.65 23.79
C VAL A 70 -0.50 6.26 23.83
N LEU A 71 -0.39 5.55 24.97
CA LEU A 71 -1.04 4.25 25.15
C LEU A 71 -2.57 4.37 25.19
N ALA A 72 -3.09 5.42 25.83
CA ALA A 72 -4.51 5.74 25.81
C ALA A 72 -4.98 6.08 24.39
N LEU A 73 -4.22 6.92 23.67
CA LEU A 73 -4.52 7.31 22.29
C LEU A 73 -4.68 6.10 21.35
N VAL A 74 -3.82 5.08 21.49
CA VAL A 74 -3.89 3.88 20.64
C VAL A 74 -4.77 2.76 21.21
N GLY A 75 -5.44 3.00 22.34
CA GLY A 75 -6.34 2.04 22.98
C GLY A 75 -5.65 0.82 23.57
N LEU A 76 -4.40 0.97 24.04
CA LEU A 76 -3.61 -0.14 24.62
C LEU A 76 -3.34 0.01 26.13
N ALA A 77 -3.94 1.00 26.79
CA ALA A 77 -3.70 1.28 28.22
C ALA A 77 -3.89 0.04 29.12
N GLU A 78 -4.99 -0.70 28.94
CA GLU A 78 -5.34 -1.86 29.78
C GLU A 78 -4.36 -3.04 29.61
N VAL A 79 -3.78 -3.19 28.43
CA VAL A 79 -2.87 -4.29 28.09
C VAL A 79 -1.40 -3.87 28.14
N ALA A 80 -1.10 -2.60 28.48
CA ALA A 80 0.22 -2.00 28.33
C ALA A 80 1.33 -2.72 29.12
N ARG A 81 0.97 -3.41 30.21
CA ARG A 81 1.91 -4.17 31.06
C ARG A 81 2.19 -5.58 30.55
N ARG A 82 1.43 -6.10 29.58
CA ARG A 82 1.68 -7.39 28.92
C ARG A 82 2.87 -7.28 27.97
N ARG A 83 3.60 -8.38 27.79
CA ARG A 83 4.73 -8.47 26.86
C ARG A 83 4.26 -8.34 25.41
N THR A 84 4.99 -7.56 24.60
CA THR A 84 4.62 -7.34 23.19
C THR A 84 4.77 -8.60 22.33
N GLY A 85 5.58 -9.58 22.75
CA GLY A 85 5.68 -10.87 22.04
C GLY A 85 4.37 -11.67 21.99
N GLY A 86 3.39 -11.36 22.84
CA GLY A 86 2.05 -11.96 22.79
C GLY A 86 0.98 -11.05 22.18
N TYR A 87 1.37 -9.96 21.52
CA TYR A 87 0.45 -9.03 20.86
C TYR A 87 0.09 -9.54 19.47
N SER A 88 -1.14 -9.24 19.02
CA SER A 88 -1.48 -9.39 17.61
C SER A 88 -0.66 -8.42 16.76
N LEU A 89 -0.70 -8.59 15.44
CA LEU A 89 -0.06 -7.65 14.52
C LEU A 89 -0.62 -6.23 14.71
N GLY A 90 -1.94 -6.07 14.81
CA GLY A 90 -2.57 -4.78 15.04
C GLY A 90 -2.22 -4.14 16.38
N MET A 91 -2.10 -4.92 17.44
CA MET A 91 -1.62 -4.40 18.72
C MET A 91 -0.15 -3.95 18.63
N SER A 92 0.70 -4.71 17.94
CA SER A 92 2.11 -4.34 17.73
C SER A 92 2.23 -3.07 16.89
N GLN A 93 1.40 -2.95 15.85
CA GLN A 93 1.29 -1.77 15.00
C GLN A 93 0.88 -0.53 15.79
N ARG A 94 -0.11 -0.66 16.67
CA ARG A 94 -0.54 0.39 17.61
C ARG A 94 0.58 0.83 18.53
N VAL A 95 1.42 -0.09 19.04
CA VAL A 95 2.63 0.28 19.80
C VAL A 95 3.62 1.06 18.94
N GLY A 96 3.82 0.66 17.69
CA GLY A 96 4.68 1.38 16.73
C GLY A 96 4.19 2.81 16.48
N ILE A 97 2.89 3.00 16.27
CA ILE A 97 2.27 4.32 16.11
C ILE A 97 2.40 5.13 17.42
N ALA A 98 2.17 4.52 18.58
CA ALA A 98 2.39 5.17 19.87
C ALA A 98 3.84 5.65 20.05
N ALA A 99 4.82 4.84 19.62
CA ALA A 99 6.23 5.20 19.64
C ALA A 99 6.53 6.40 18.72
N ALA A 100 5.98 6.42 17.50
CA ALA A 100 6.08 7.56 16.60
C ALA A 100 5.46 8.84 17.20
N MET A 101 4.39 8.69 17.98
CA MET A 101 3.67 9.81 18.62
C MET A 101 4.29 10.31 19.93
N LEU A 102 5.29 9.61 20.50
CA LEU A 102 5.84 9.92 21.83
C LEU A 102 6.28 11.38 21.95
N GLY A 103 7.01 11.92 20.98
CA GLY A 103 7.50 13.31 21.04
C GLY A 103 6.44 14.39 20.79
N ASN A 104 5.18 14.02 20.57
CA ASN A 104 4.13 14.88 20.04
C ASN A 104 4.57 15.64 18.77
N PRO A 105 4.95 14.89 17.71
CA PRO A 105 5.53 15.49 16.52
C PRO A 105 4.49 16.23 15.66
N ARG A 106 4.98 17.19 14.87
CA ARG A 106 4.20 17.90 13.84
C ARG A 106 4.13 17.12 12.52
N VAL A 107 5.13 16.28 12.26
CA VAL A 107 5.24 15.45 11.07
C VAL A 107 5.23 13.98 11.46
N LEU A 108 4.46 13.15 10.77
CA LEU A 108 4.46 11.70 10.92
C LEU A 108 4.83 11.04 9.60
N LEU A 109 5.82 10.14 9.65
CA LEU A 109 6.22 9.28 8.54
C LEU A 109 5.78 7.85 8.85
N LEU A 110 4.85 7.29 8.08
CA LEU A 110 4.27 5.98 8.34
C LEU A 110 4.49 5.06 7.14
N ASP A 111 5.32 4.05 7.31
CA ASP A 111 5.61 3.05 6.28
C ASP A 111 4.60 1.89 6.38
N GLU A 112 3.72 1.78 5.39
CA GLU A 112 2.71 0.72 5.28
C GLU A 112 1.89 0.49 6.57
N PRO A 113 1.29 1.53 7.17
CA PRO A 113 0.78 1.44 8.54
C PRO A 113 -0.45 0.53 8.70
N VAL A 114 -1.08 0.15 7.59
CA VAL A 114 -2.29 -0.69 7.52
C VAL A 114 -2.00 -2.14 7.12
N ASN A 115 -0.75 -2.46 6.76
CA ASN A 115 -0.42 -3.76 6.20
C ASN A 115 -0.62 -4.91 7.20
N GLY A 116 -1.34 -5.95 6.77
CA GLY A 116 -1.66 -7.14 7.58
C GLY A 116 -2.63 -6.88 8.74
N LEU A 117 -3.27 -5.71 8.78
CA LEU A 117 -4.35 -5.45 9.73
C LEU A 117 -5.67 -6.07 9.26
N ASP A 118 -6.52 -6.36 10.22
CA ASP A 118 -7.93 -6.67 9.99
C ASP A 118 -8.71 -5.40 9.57
N PRO A 119 -9.93 -5.53 9.01
CA PRO A 119 -10.72 -4.38 8.58
C PRO A 119 -10.95 -3.32 9.67
N GLU A 120 -11.12 -3.76 10.93
CA GLU A 120 -11.26 -2.85 12.07
C GLU A 120 -9.97 -2.07 12.34
N GLY A 121 -8.80 -2.74 12.31
CA GLY A 121 -7.50 -2.10 12.46
C GLY A 121 -7.21 -1.08 11.36
N ILE A 122 -7.56 -1.39 10.11
CA ILE A 122 -7.44 -0.46 8.97
C ILE A 122 -8.28 0.79 9.22
N LEU A 123 -9.55 0.63 9.59
CA LEU A 123 -10.46 1.74 9.88
C LEU A 123 -9.95 2.60 11.04
N TRP A 124 -9.39 1.98 12.08
CA TRP A 124 -8.80 2.69 13.21
C TRP A 124 -7.61 3.55 12.79
N VAL A 125 -6.63 2.99 12.04
CA VAL A 125 -5.46 3.75 11.55
C VAL A 125 -5.92 4.91 10.67
N ARG A 126 -6.88 4.67 9.77
CA ARG A 126 -7.46 5.67 8.89
C ARG A 126 -8.02 6.87 9.66
N ASN A 127 -8.88 6.59 10.64
CA ASN A 127 -9.52 7.64 11.43
C ASN A 127 -8.50 8.40 12.30
N LEU A 128 -7.50 7.70 12.86
CA LEU A 128 -6.42 8.34 13.59
C LEU A 128 -5.65 9.31 12.69
N MET A 129 -5.27 8.90 11.47
CA MET A 129 -4.56 9.78 10.54
C MET A 129 -5.40 11.00 10.18
N LYS A 130 -6.70 10.83 9.86
CA LYS A 130 -7.60 11.95 9.57
C LYS A 130 -7.72 12.92 10.74
N GLN A 131 -7.85 12.41 11.97
CA GLN A 131 -7.91 13.24 13.17
C GLN A 131 -6.62 14.04 13.34
N LEU A 132 -5.46 13.39 13.24
CA LEU A 132 -4.16 14.03 13.40
C LEU A 132 -3.91 15.09 12.31
N ALA A 133 -4.34 14.84 11.08
CA ALA A 133 -4.29 15.81 9.99
C ALA A 133 -5.20 17.02 10.27
N ALA A 134 -6.41 16.79 10.78
CA ALA A 134 -7.35 17.86 11.16
C ALA A 134 -6.81 18.74 12.32
N GLU A 135 -5.93 18.21 13.16
CA GLU A 135 -5.17 18.99 14.17
C GLU A 135 -4.06 19.88 13.56
N GLY A 136 -3.85 19.83 12.24
CA GLY A 136 -2.83 20.59 11.53
C GLY A 136 -1.47 19.90 11.44
N ARG A 137 -1.40 18.58 11.65
CA ARG A 137 -0.16 17.79 11.51
C ARG A 137 0.02 17.34 10.07
N THR A 138 1.27 17.22 9.63
CA THR A 138 1.62 16.62 8.34
C THR A 138 1.78 15.11 8.49
N ILE A 139 1.09 14.33 7.67
CA ILE A 139 1.19 12.87 7.65
C ILE A 139 1.66 12.44 6.27
N PHE A 140 2.83 11.79 6.23
CA PHE A 140 3.38 11.19 5.02
C PHE A 140 3.33 9.69 5.17
N VAL A 141 2.45 9.07 4.39
CA VAL A 141 2.18 7.63 4.45
C VAL A 141 2.61 6.97 3.14
N SER A 142 3.27 5.82 3.24
CA SER A 142 3.42 4.92 2.09
C SER A 142 2.31 3.88 2.18
N SER A 143 1.74 3.54 1.03
CA SER A 143 0.82 2.43 0.93
C SER A 143 0.84 1.86 -0.48
N HIS A 144 0.75 0.54 -0.57
CA HIS A 144 0.42 -0.18 -1.79
C HIS A 144 -1.09 -0.41 -1.95
N LEU A 145 -1.92 0.00 -0.99
CA LEU A 145 -3.37 -0.16 -1.00
C LEU A 145 -4.01 1.13 -1.53
N MET A 146 -4.15 1.21 -2.85
CA MET A 146 -4.62 2.41 -3.55
C MET A 146 -6.04 2.83 -3.12
N ASN A 147 -6.99 1.89 -2.99
CA ASN A 147 -8.33 2.16 -2.49
C ASN A 147 -8.37 2.78 -1.08
N GLU A 148 -7.41 2.46 -0.21
CA GLU A 148 -7.29 3.08 1.11
C GLU A 148 -6.81 4.53 1.00
N MET A 149 -5.85 4.80 0.13
CA MET A 149 -5.30 6.15 -0.06
C MET A 149 -6.33 7.09 -0.70
N ALA A 150 -7.16 6.56 -1.61
CA ALA A 150 -8.26 7.29 -2.25
C ALA A 150 -9.16 8.03 -1.25
N VAL A 151 -9.45 7.38 -0.13
CA VAL A 151 -10.39 7.87 0.88
C VAL A 151 -9.70 8.55 2.06
N THR A 152 -8.37 8.58 2.09
CA THR A 152 -7.60 8.98 3.29
C THR A 152 -6.61 10.09 3.03
N ALA A 153 -6.01 10.16 1.84
CA ALA A 153 -5.01 11.15 1.49
C ALA A 153 -5.64 12.33 0.76
N ASP A 154 -5.20 13.55 1.09
CA ASP A 154 -5.56 14.76 0.36
C ASP A 154 -4.72 14.92 -0.93
N HIS A 155 -3.53 14.33 -0.93
CA HIS A 155 -2.51 14.49 -1.97
C HIS A 155 -1.79 13.17 -2.24
N LEU A 156 -1.57 12.84 -3.52
CA LEU A 156 -0.91 11.61 -3.94
C LEU A 156 0.45 11.89 -4.58
N ILE A 157 1.43 11.06 -4.21
CA ILE A 157 2.76 11.02 -4.81
C ILE A 157 2.99 9.60 -5.31
N VAL A 158 2.99 9.42 -6.62
CA VAL A 158 3.16 8.11 -7.27
C VAL A 158 4.60 7.96 -7.70
N ILE A 159 5.26 6.92 -7.22
CA ILE A 159 6.67 6.62 -7.56
C ILE A 159 6.72 5.25 -8.22
N GLY A 160 7.28 5.17 -9.43
CA GLY A 160 7.54 3.91 -10.12
C GLY A 160 8.95 3.88 -10.71
N ARG A 161 9.61 2.72 -10.65
CA ARG A 161 11.03 2.55 -11.01
C ARG A 161 11.97 3.61 -10.40
N GLY A 162 11.67 4.06 -9.17
CA GLY A 162 12.46 5.09 -8.48
C GLY A 162 12.35 6.51 -9.05
N ARG A 163 11.33 6.77 -9.89
CA ARG A 163 11.02 8.10 -10.44
C ARG A 163 9.62 8.53 -10.02
N LEU A 164 9.45 9.83 -9.84
CA LEU A 164 8.16 10.46 -9.63
C LEU A 164 7.34 10.38 -10.94
N ILE A 165 6.17 9.75 -10.86
CA ILE A 165 5.23 9.58 -11.97
C ILE A 165 4.09 10.58 -11.86
N ALA A 166 3.58 10.80 -10.64
CA ALA A 166 2.53 11.78 -10.37
C ALA A 166 2.74 12.46 -9.03
N ASP A 167 2.32 13.73 -8.97
CA ASP A 167 2.39 14.64 -7.82
C ASP A 167 1.19 15.58 -7.96
N CYS A 168 0.06 15.21 -7.36
CA CYS A 168 -1.19 15.96 -7.49
C CYS A 168 -2.19 15.65 -6.36
N PRO A 169 -3.20 16.52 -6.14
CA PRO A 169 -4.33 16.23 -5.28
C PRO A 169 -5.01 14.91 -5.64
N THR A 170 -5.48 14.18 -4.62
CA THR A 170 -6.12 12.85 -4.81
C THR A 170 -7.32 12.93 -5.76
N GLN A 171 -8.15 13.97 -5.63
CA GLN A 171 -9.32 14.16 -6.47
C GLN A 171 -8.94 14.36 -7.95
N GLU A 172 -7.91 15.17 -8.22
CA GLU A 172 -7.42 15.38 -9.58
C GLU A 172 -6.86 14.09 -10.18
N PHE A 173 -6.13 13.31 -9.38
CA PHE A 173 -5.63 12.01 -9.82
C PHE A 173 -6.79 11.07 -10.18
N ILE A 174 -7.81 10.96 -9.31
CA ILE A 174 -9.01 10.16 -9.58
C ILE A 174 -9.68 10.63 -10.88
N GLU A 175 -9.86 11.93 -11.08
CA GLU A 175 -10.53 12.49 -12.27
C GLU A 175 -9.76 12.20 -13.56
N ARG A 176 -8.42 12.29 -13.54
CA ARG A 176 -7.54 11.98 -14.69
C ARG A 176 -7.49 10.48 -15.00
N SER A 177 -7.49 9.66 -13.96
CA SER A 177 -7.46 8.21 -14.03
C SER A 177 -8.82 7.60 -14.36
N SER A 178 -9.90 8.35 -14.18
CA SER A 178 -11.25 7.97 -14.54
C SER A 178 -11.46 8.06 -16.05
N GLU A 179 -10.85 7.17 -16.83
CA GLU A 179 -11.56 6.72 -18.02
C GLU A 179 -12.86 6.08 -17.53
N ARG A 180 -13.94 6.88 -17.54
CA ARG A 180 -15.27 6.43 -17.17
C ARG A 180 -15.68 5.36 -18.16
N SER A 181 -15.52 4.12 -17.75
CA SER A 181 -16.10 3.00 -18.46
C SER A 181 -17.53 2.80 -17.97
N VAL A 182 -18.39 2.30 -18.84
CA VAL A 182 -19.74 1.87 -18.47
C VAL A 182 -19.79 0.40 -18.75
N LEU A 183 -20.06 -0.40 -17.72
CA LEU A 183 -20.36 -1.81 -17.91
C LEU A 183 -21.80 -1.93 -18.42
N VAL A 184 -21.94 -2.58 -19.56
CA VAL A 184 -23.21 -2.84 -20.20
C VAL A 184 -23.39 -4.34 -20.40
N ARG A 185 -24.54 -4.87 -20.00
CA ARG A 185 -24.93 -6.25 -20.30
C ARG A 185 -26.26 -6.24 -21.03
N SER A 186 -26.27 -6.92 -22.18
CA SER A 186 -27.45 -7.03 -23.02
C SER A 186 -27.46 -8.39 -23.71
N PRO A 187 -28.63 -9.02 -23.90
CA PRO A 187 -28.75 -10.17 -24.78
C PRO A 187 -28.42 -9.84 -26.25
N GLN A 188 -28.44 -8.56 -26.64
CA GLN A 188 -28.05 -8.08 -27.97
C GLN A 188 -26.73 -7.29 -27.92
N ALA A 189 -25.75 -7.76 -27.14
CA ALA A 189 -24.46 -7.07 -26.93
C ALA A 189 -23.74 -6.73 -28.25
N ASP A 190 -23.67 -7.65 -29.21
CA ASP A 190 -22.96 -7.41 -30.48
C ASP A 190 -23.58 -6.26 -31.29
N THR A 191 -24.91 -6.23 -31.38
CA THR A 191 -25.65 -5.14 -32.05
C THR A 191 -25.44 -3.81 -31.33
N LEU A 192 -25.49 -3.82 -30.00
CA LEU A 192 -25.29 -2.62 -29.18
C LEU A 192 -23.86 -2.09 -29.30
N ALA A 193 -22.85 -2.96 -29.32
CA ALA A 193 -21.46 -2.58 -29.49
C ALA A 193 -21.23 -1.81 -30.80
N GLY A 194 -21.84 -2.27 -31.90
CA GLY A 194 -21.79 -1.60 -33.20
C GLY A 194 -22.40 -0.19 -33.17
N LEU A 195 -23.57 -0.04 -32.54
CA LEU A 195 -24.25 1.26 -32.41
C LEU A 195 -23.47 2.25 -31.53
N ILE A 196 -22.88 1.76 -30.44
CA ILE A 196 -22.02 2.55 -29.55
C ILE A 196 -20.79 3.04 -30.31
N THR A 197 -20.15 2.15 -31.06
CA THR A 197 -18.95 2.48 -31.85
C THR A 197 -19.26 3.51 -32.94
N ALA A 198 -20.40 3.37 -33.62
CA ALA A 198 -20.88 4.34 -34.61
C ALA A 198 -21.15 5.74 -34.03
N GLN A 199 -21.39 5.86 -32.72
CA GLN A 199 -21.61 7.11 -32.00
C GLN A 199 -20.34 7.64 -31.33
N GLY A 200 -19.16 7.05 -31.62
CA GLY A 200 -17.87 7.49 -31.10
C GLY A 200 -17.48 6.91 -29.75
N GLY A 201 -18.22 5.91 -29.24
CA GLY A 201 -17.80 5.13 -28.08
C GLY A 201 -16.78 4.04 -28.45
N SER A 202 -15.90 3.68 -27.53
CA SER A 202 -15.02 2.52 -27.67
C SER A 202 -15.55 1.36 -26.84
N VAL A 203 -15.54 0.15 -27.38
CA VAL A 203 -16.12 -1.04 -26.73
C VAL A 203 -15.08 -2.14 -26.61
N VAL A 204 -14.93 -2.68 -25.40
CA VAL A 204 -14.10 -3.85 -25.12
C VAL A 204 -14.99 -4.93 -24.51
N THR A 205 -14.95 -6.14 -25.07
CA THR A 205 -15.69 -7.29 -24.53
C THR A 205 -15.04 -7.74 -23.23
N GLN A 206 -15.82 -7.77 -22.15
CA GLN A 206 -15.40 -8.29 -20.86
C GLN A 206 -15.90 -9.75 -20.73
N PRO A 207 -15.00 -10.74 -20.70
CA PRO A 207 -15.39 -12.14 -20.54
C PRO A 207 -16.08 -12.35 -19.17
N GLY A 208 -17.08 -13.24 -19.15
CA GLY A 208 -17.74 -13.64 -17.90
C GLY A 208 -16.80 -14.47 -17.01
N ASP A 209 -16.99 -14.40 -15.70
CA ASP A 209 -16.16 -15.10 -14.70
C ASP A 209 -16.80 -16.40 -14.17
N GLY A 210 -17.81 -16.92 -14.88
CA GLY A 210 -18.57 -18.12 -14.50
C GLY A 210 -19.71 -17.83 -13.52
N SER A 211 -19.67 -16.72 -12.78
CA SER A 211 -20.77 -16.25 -11.94
C SER A 211 -21.63 -15.18 -12.64
N GLN A 212 -21.00 -14.41 -13.53
CA GLN A 212 -21.67 -13.41 -14.36
C GLN A 212 -21.49 -13.72 -15.86
N PRO A 213 -22.50 -13.38 -16.71
CA PRO A 213 -22.38 -13.52 -18.16
C PRO A 213 -21.27 -12.60 -18.73
N ALA A 214 -21.00 -12.67 -20.03
CA ALA A 214 -20.13 -11.69 -20.68
C ALA A 214 -20.77 -10.29 -20.70
N GLY A 215 -19.96 -9.24 -20.77
CA GLY A 215 -20.40 -7.85 -20.80
C GLY A 215 -19.57 -7.00 -21.75
N LEU A 216 -19.95 -5.74 -21.91
CA LEU A 216 -19.24 -4.74 -22.68
C LEU A 216 -18.75 -3.66 -21.73
N SER A 217 -17.45 -3.37 -21.74
CA SER A 217 -16.88 -2.17 -21.14
C SER A 217 -16.84 -1.08 -22.21
N VAL A 218 -17.56 0.02 -21.96
CA VAL A 218 -17.73 1.11 -22.93
C VAL A 218 -17.06 2.38 -22.42
N THR A 219 -16.13 2.95 -23.18
CA THR A 219 -15.53 4.27 -22.90
C THR A 219 -15.95 5.30 -23.95
N GLY A 220 -15.78 6.59 -23.67
CA GLY A 220 -16.13 7.68 -24.58
C GLY A 220 -17.61 8.09 -24.62
N LEU A 221 -18.52 7.27 -24.06
CA LEU A 221 -19.94 7.61 -23.90
C LEU A 221 -20.42 7.40 -22.46
N ALA A 222 -21.23 8.34 -21.95
CA ALA A 222 -21.83 8.23 -20.62
C ALA A 222 -23.03 7.26 -20.60
N ALA A 223 -23.32 6.68 -19.44
CA ALA A 223 -24.40 5.71 -19.27
C ALA A 223 -25.78 6.19 -19.78
N PRO A 224 -26.24 7.44 -19.54
CA PRO A 224 -27.51 7.91 -20.10
C PRO A 224 -27.56 7.84 -21.62
N ARG A 225 -26.46 8.21 -22.29
CA ARG A 225 -26.36 8.19 -23.75
C ARG A 225 -26.41 6.76 -24.30
N ILE A 226 -25.75 5.83 -23.62
CA ILE A 226 -25.81 4.40 -23.97
C ILE A 226 -27.25 3.87 -23.80
N GLY A 227 -27.93 4.26 -22.73
CA GLY A 227 -29.33 3.92 -22.49
C GLY A 227 -30.26 4.45 -23.60
N GLU A 228 -30.07 5.69 -24.05
CA GLU A 228 -30.81 6.26 -25.17
C GLU A 228 -30.59 5.50 -26.48
N ILE A 229 -29.35 5.13 -26.78
CA ILE A 229 -28.99 4.34 -27.98
C ILE A 229 -29.70 2.97 -27.93
N ALA A 230 -29.65 2.29 -26.78
CA ALA A 230 -30.31 1.01 -26.61
C ALA A 230 -31.83 1.13 -26.75
N ALA A 231 -32.44 2.13 -26.12
CA ALA A 231 -33.88 2.38 -26.18
C ALA A 231 -34.36 2.69 -27.61
N ALA A 232 -33.65 3.54 -28.35
CA ALA A 232 -33.98 3.90 -29.73
C ALA A 232 -33.91 2.69 -30.69
N ALA A 233 -33.05 1.72 -30.40
CA ALA A 233 -32.91 0.49 -31.16
C ALA A 233 -33.77 -0.68 -30.65
N GLY A 234 -34.55 -0.50 -29.58
CA GLY A 234 -35.34 -1.57 -28.95
C GLY A 234 -34.49 -2.66 -28.30
N ILE A 235 -33.28 -2.33 -27.85
CA ILE A 235 -32.33 -3.26 -27.23
C ILE A 235 -32.57 -3.33 -25.72
N VAL A 236 -32.65 -4.53 -25.17
CA VAL A 236 -32.83 -4.76 -23.74
C VAL A 236 -31.49 -4.62 -23.02
N LEU A 237 -31.47 -3.90 -21.90
CA LEU A 237 -30.32 -3.82 -21.01
C LEU A 237 -30.60 -4.62 -19.73
N HIS A 238 -29.76 -5.60 -19.44
CA HIS A 238 -29.74 -6.30 -18.15
C HIS A 238 -28.89 -5.56 -17.11
N GLU A 239 -27.88 -4.81 -17.55
CA GLU A 239 -27.04 -3.98 -16.70
C GLU A 239 -26.59 -2.73 -17.46
N LEU A 240 -26.59 -1.59 -16.78
CA LEU A 240 -26.04 -0.31 -17.24
C LEU A 240 -25.43 0.40 -16.03
N SER A 241 -24.17 0.07 -15.75
CA SER A 241 -23.50 0.49 -14.52
C SER A 241 -22.27 1.34 -14.87
N PRO A 242 -22.28 2.66 -14.57
CA PRO A 242 -21.06 3.47 -14.64
C PRO A 242 -19.99 2.84 -13.74
N ARG A 243 -18.81 2.59 -14.29
CA ARG A 243 -17.63 2.17 -13.54
C ARG A 243 -16.61 3.30 -13.54
N LEU A 244 -16.13 3.61 -12.35
CA LEU A 244 -14.91 4.38 -12.22
C LEU A 244 -13.78 3.38 -12.46
N ALA A 245 -12.81 3.75 -13.31
CA ALA A 245 -11.54 3.03 -13.33
C ALA A 245 -11.01 3.01 -11.89
N SER A 246 -10.59 1.84 -11.43
CA SER A 246 -10.00 1.75 -10.10
C SER A 246 -8.68 2.54 -10.09
N LEU A 247 -8.36 3.16 -8.96
CA LEU A 247 -7.07 3.82 -8.79
C LEU A 247 -5.92 2.84 -9.02
N GLU A 248 -6.16 1.57 -8.68
CA GLU A 248 -5.32 0.43 -8.99
C GLU A 248 -5.04 0.30 -10.49
N GLU A 249 -6.07 0.29 -11.35
CA GLU A 249 -5.92 0.16 -12.81
C GLU A 249 -5.16 1.35 -13.40
N ALA A 250 -5.48 2.58 -12.98
CA ALA A 250 -4.77 3.74 -13.50
C ALA A 250 -3.33 3.84 -13.01
N PHE A 251 -3.04 3.39 -11.78
CA PHE A 251 -1.67 3.18 -11.33
C PHE A 251 -0.96 2.14 -12.19
N MET A 252 -1.61 1.01 -12.49
CA MET A 252 -1.05 -0.03 -13.35
C MET A 252 -0.77 0.49 -14.75
N GLU A 253 -1.65 1.30 -15.34
CA GLU A 253 -1.44 1.92 -16.64
C GLU A 253 -0.25 2.90 -16.63
N LEU A 254 -0.21 3.80 -15.64
CA LEU A 254 0.88 4.77 -15.46
C LEU A 254 2.23 4.09 -15.17
N THR A 255 2.20 2.91 -14.54
CA THR A 255 3.40 2.12 -14.27
C THR A 255 3.67 1.04 -15.32
N ALA A 256 2.78 0.77 -16.27
CA ALA A 256 2.93 -0.28 -17.29
C ALA A 256 4.08 0.04 -18.25
N GLY A 257 4.19 1.29 -18.71
CA GLY A 257 5.38 1.78 -19.45
C GLY A 257 6.67 1.75 -18.61
N SER A 258 6.51 1.51 -17.30
CA SER A 258 7.53 1.35 -16.28
C SER A 258 7.67 -0.10 -15.78
N THR A 259 7.26 -1.13 -16.55
CA THR A 259 7.51 -2.56 -16.21
C THR A 259 8.41 -3.27 -17.23
N GLU A 260 9.47 -3.89 -16.73
CA GLU A 260 10.29 -4.91 -17.39
C GLU A 260 10.11 -6.12 -16.48
N PHE A 261 9.83 -7.29 -17.04
CA PHE A 261 9.27 -8.47 -16.37
C PHE A 261 7.74 -8.48 -16.27
N GLY A 262 7.07 -8.41 -17.43
CA GLY A 262 5.85 -9.17 -17.60
C GLY A 262 6.19 -10.66 -17.55
N ALA A 263 5.53 -11.42 -16.67
CA ALA A 263 5.54 -12.86 -16.75
C ALA A 263 4.94 -13.25 -18.11
N GLY A 264 5.80 -13.57 -19.08
CA GLY A 264 5.37 -14.15 -20.34
C GLY A 264 4.57 -15.42 -20.06
N PRO A 265 3.56 -15.75 -20.88
CA PRO A 265 2.76 -16.95 -20.69
C PRO A 265 3.71 -18.15 -20.64
N ALA A 266 3.62 -18.93 -19.57
CA ALA A 266 4.44 -20.11 -19.36
C ALA A 266 4.22 -21.07 -20.53
N GLY A 267 5.18 -21.07 -21.46
CA GLY A 267 5.27 -22.05 -22.53
C GLY A 267 5.41 -23.43 -21.91
N THR A 268 4.41 -24.25 -22.15
CA THR A 268 4.41 -25.70 -21.93
C THR A 268 5.69 -26.33 -22.49
N ALA A 269 6.57 -26.81 -21.62
CA ALA A 269 7.60 -27.77 -21.96
C ALA A 269 7.31 -29.07 -21.20
N ALA A 270 6.94 -30.07 -22.00
CA ALA A 270 6.53 -31.39 -21.58
C ALA A 270 7.66 -32.20 -20.94
N ALA A 271 7.24 -33.15 -20.11
CA ALA A 271 8.04 -34.13 -19.42
C ALA A 271 8.85 -35.06 -20.35
N ALA A 272 10.07 -35.38 -19.94
CA ALA A 272 10.73 -36.66 -20.19
C ALA A 272 11.69 -36.95 -19.02
N GLY A 273 11.36 -37.95 -18.19
CA GLY A 273 12.30 -38.58 -17.26
C GLY A 273 13.05 -39.76 -17.91
N PRO A 274 13.56 -40.73 -17.14
CA PRO A 274 14.82 -40.66 -16.39
C PRO A 274 15.80 -41.78 -16.81
N GLY A 275 17.09 -41.71 -16.42
CA GLY A 275 18.07 -42.75 -16.73
C GLY A 275 19.33 -42.74 -15.85
N LEU A 276 19.55 -43.85 -15.16
CA LEU A 276 20.56 -44.18 -14.15
C LEU A 276 22.02 -44.35 -14.64
N ALA A 277 22.95 -44.24 -13.67
CA ALA A 277 24.08 -45.16 -13.36
C ALA A 277 25.52 -44.62 -13.52
N GLY A 278 26.34 -44.88 -12.49
CA GLY A 278 27.81 -44.85 -12.57
C GLY A 278 28.54 -44.72 -11.23
N ALA A 279 28.89 -45.85 -10.62
CA ALA A 279 29.64 -45.98 -9.36
C ALA A 279 31.17 -45.79 -9.51
N GLY A 280 31.87 -45.48 -8.41
CA GLY A 280 33.33 -45.61 -8.31
C GLY A 280 33.96 -44.95 -7.07
N GLN A 281 34.30 -45.76 -6.06
CA GLN A 281 35.24 -45.51 -4.93
C GLN A 281 36.42 -46.52 -5.08
N PRO A 282 37.48 -46.56 -4.24
CA PRO A 282 38.08 -45.59 -3.28
C PRO A 282 39.65 -45.58 -3.32
N GLY A 283 40.31 -44.81 -2.43
CA GLY A 283 41.75 -44.97 -2.14
C GLY A 283 42.29 -44.16 -0.94
N GLN A 284 42.59 -44.88 0.17
CA GLN A 284 43.66 -44.78 1.21
C GLN A 284 44.50 -43.48 1.37
N ALA A 285 45.16 -43.13 2.49
CA ALA A 285 45.25 -43.47 3.92
C ALA A 285 46.41 -42.59 4.46
N HIS A 286 46.38 -42.11 5.71
CA HIS A 286 47.57 -42.02 6.60
C HIS A 286 47.13 -41.51 7.99
N GLY A 287 47.64 -42.18 9.03
CA GLY A 287 47.38 -41.89 10.44
C GLY A 287 48.58 -41.32 11.18
N GLU A 288 48.52 -41.49 12.51
CA GLU A 288 49.43 -41.06 13.60
C GLU A 288 49.14 -39.63 14.11
N GLY A 289 48.81 -39.36 15.37
CA GLY A 289 48.90 -40.12 16.61
C GLY A 289 49.91 -39.46 17.57
N ILE A 290 49.48 -39.21 18.81
CA ILE A 290 50.22 -39.13 20.09
C ILE A 290 49.92 -37.86 20.91
N ALA A 291 49.44 -38.13 22.13
CA ALA A 291 49.14 -37.24 23.26
C ALA A 291 50.42 -36.96 24.11
N PRO A 292 50.34 -36.26 25.26
CA PRO A 292 49.66 -36.74 26.48
C PRO A 292 48.57 -35.80 27.02
#